data_AF-X1C5C0-F1
#
_entry.id   AF-X1C5C0-F1
#
_cell.length_a   1.000
_cell.length_b   1.000
_cell.length_c   1.000
_cell.angle_alpha   90.00
_cell.angle_beta   90.00
_cell.angle_gamma   90.00
#
_symmetry.space_group_name_H-M   'P 1'
#
loop_
_entity.id
_entity.type
_entity.pdbx_description
1 polymer ?
#
loop_
_entity_poly.entity_id
_entity_poly.type
_entity_poly.pdbx_seq_one_letter_code
_entity_poly.pdbx_strand_id
1 'polypeptide(L)'
;MKIQEIEEDDFLFITADHGNDPTTPSTDHSREYVPILAYTTRKIGGDLGVRTSFADLGKTIARYFDIEGMSNGKDFLDACIS
;
A
#
# COMPACT_ATOMS: atom_id res chain seq x y z
N MET A 1 -15.87 5.89 5.47
CA MET A 1 -14.63 6.39 6.08
C MET A 1 -14.27 7.70 5.40
N LYS A 2 -14.35 8.80 6.14
CA LYS A 2 -13.87 10.12 5.69
C LYS A 2 -12.44 10.29 6.21
N ILE A 3 -11.59 11.01 5.48
CA ILE A 3 -10.22 11.33 5.94
C ILE A 3 -10.24 12.01 7.33
N GLN A 4 -11.29 12.76 7.62
CA GLN A 4 -11.53 13.45 8.89
C GLN A 4 -11.75 12.51 10.10
N GLU A 5 -12.02 11.23 9.85
CA GLU A 5 -12.27 10.22 10.88
C GLU A 5 -11.00 9.41 11.21
N ILE A 6 -9.87 9.70 10.57
CA ILE A 6 -8.60 8.98 10.77
C ILE A 6 -7.90 9.53 12.00
N GLU A 7 -7.62 8.65 12.97
CA GLU A 7 -6.93 8.98 14.22
C GLU A 7 -5.39 8.87 14.09
N GLU A 8 -4.66 9.14 15.17
CA GLU A 8 -3.19 9.16 15.18
C GLU A 8 -2.56 7.78 14.89
N ASP A 9 -3.19 6.72 15.38
CA ASP A 9 -2.74 5.34 15.21
C ASP A 9 -3.37 4.64 13.99
N ASP A 10 -4.07 5.39 13.15
CA ASP A 10 -4.66 4.84 11.93
C ASP A 10 -3.75 4.97 10.72
N PHE A 11 -3.88 3.99 9.83
CA PHE A 11 -3.37 4.03 8.47
C PHE A 11 -4.50 3.82 7.46
N LEU A 12 -4.50 4.64 6.42
CA LEU A 12 -5.27 4.39 5.21
C LEU A 12 -4.30 4.05 4.08
N PHE A 13 -4.40 2.83 3.56
CA PHE A 13 -3.70 2.41 2.35
C PHE A 13 -4.70 2.31 1.18
N ILE A 14 -4.33 2.87 0.02
CA ILE A 14 -5.09 2.74 -1.23
C ILE A 14 -4.17 2.13 -2.27
N THR A 15 -4.59 1.02 -2.87
CA THR A 15 -3.87 0.31 -3.93
C THR A 15 -4.84 -0.41 -4.86
N ALA A 16 -4.31 -1.12 -5.85
CA ALA A 16 -5.04 -2.06 -6.69
C ALA A 16 -4.28 -3.39 -6.75
N ASP A 17 -4.86 -4.40 -7.38
CA ASP A 17 -4.27 -5.72 -7.57
C ASP A 17 -3.88 -6.00 -9.03
N HIS A 18 -4.45 -5.24 -9.98
CA HIS A 18 -4.08 -5.29 -11.39
C HIS A 18 -4.55 -4.03 -12.13
N GLY A 19 -4.24 -3.96 -13.43
CA GLY A 19 -4.85 -3.02 -14.36
C GLY A 19 -6.07 -3.63 -15.05
N ASN A 20 -6.92 -2.77 -15.59
CA ASN A 20 -7.97 -3.16 -16.52
C ASN A 20 -8.23 -1.98 -17.48
N ASP A 21 -7.36 -1.86 -18.47
CA ASP A 21 -7.36 -0.73 -19.40
C ASP A 21 -8.60 -0.76 -20.33
N PRO A 22 -9.56 0.16 -20.16
CA PRO A 22 -10.81 0.20 -20.93
C PRO A 22 -10.60 0.68 -22.37
N THR A 23 -9.38 1.08 -22.74
CA THR A 23 -9.02 1.52 -24.09
C THR A 23 -8.51 0.36 -24.96
N THR A 24 -8.33 -0.83 -24.38
CA THR A 24 -7.94 -2.03 -25.12
C THR A 24 -9.17 -2.83 -25.59
N PRO A 25 -9.06 -3.62 -26.67
CA PRO A 25 -10.14 -4.52 -27.11
C PRO A 25 -10.32 -5.75 -26.20
N SER A 26 -9.35 -6.01 -25.31
CA SER A 26 -9.38 -7.15 -24.42
C SER A 26 -10.50 -7.02 -23.40
N THR A 27 -11.08 -8.15 -22.98
CA THR A 27 -11.97 -8.22 -21.81
C THR A 27 -11.28 -8.80 -20.59
N ASP A 28 -9.99 -9.17 -20.72
CA ASP A 28 -9.14 -9.68 -19.65
C ASP A 28 -8.28 -8.55 -19.05
N HIS A 29 -7.76 -8.76 -17.85
CA HIS A 29 -6.94 -7.80 -17.12
C HIS A 29 -5.63 -7.46 -17.84
N SER A 30 -5.11 -6.26 -17.58
CA SER A 30 -3.80 -5.80 -18.05
C SER A 30 -2.72 -5.96 -16.97
N ARG A 31 -1.49 -6.25 -17.39
CA ARG A 31 -0.34 -6.34 -16.49
C ARG A 31 0.26 -4.96 -16.26
N GLU A 32 -0.24 -4.25 -15.26
CA GLU A 32 0.19 -2.89 -14.91
C GLU A 32 0.83 -2.82 -13.53
N TYR A 33 1.63 -1.78 -13.31
CA TYR A 33 1.94 -1.34 -11.96
C TYR A 33 0.67 -0.80 -11.31
N VAL A 34 0.49 -1.07 -10.02
CA VAL A 34 -0.62 -0.53 -9.22
C VAL A 34 -0.11 0.62 -8.36
N PRO A 35 -0.93 1.66 -8.12
CA PRO A 35 -0.53 2.73 -7.21
C PRO A 35 -0.45 2.21 -5.78
N ILE A 36 0.35 2.87 -4.95
CA ILE A 36 0.25 2.72 -3.50
C ILE A 36 0.28 4.11 -2.87
N LEU A 37 -0.80 4.44 -2.17
CA LEU A 37 -0.91 5.64 -1.36
C LEU A 37 -1.04 5.21 0.10
N ALA A 38 -0.23 5.79 0.96
CA ALA A 38 -0.30 5.60 2.40
C ALA A 38 -0.59 6.95 3.05
N TYR A 39 -1.64 7.00 3.88
CA TYR A 39 -2.02 8.17 4.64
C TYR A 39 -2.02 7.85 6.13
N THR A 40 -1.43 8.74 6.91
CA THR A 40 -1.47 8.80 8.37
C THR A 40 -1.36 10.26 8.79
N THR A 41 -1.87 10.59 9.97
CA THR A 41 -1.73 11.93 10.55
C THR A 41 -0.32 12.19 11.12
N ARG A 42 0.49 11.13 11.28
CA ARG A 42 1.84 11.19 11.88
C ARG A 42 2.94 11.75 10.97
N LYS A 43 2.70 11.82 9.65
CA LYS A 43 3.72 12.25 8.67
C LYS A 43 3.10 13.02 7.52
N ILE A 44 3.78 14.09 7.10
CA ILE A 44 3.39 14.89 5.93
C ILE A 44 4.14 14.36 4.69
N GLY A 45 3.54 13.39 4.01
CA GLY A 45 3.96 12.93 2.69
C GLY A 45 5.37 12.34 2.61
N GLY A 46 5.69 11.73 1.47
CA GLY A 46 6.99 11.12 1.22
C GLY A 46 6.93 10.16 0.05
N ASP A 47 8.10 9.90 -0.56
CA ASP A 47 8.20 8.89 -1.60
C ASP A 47 8.37 7.50 -0.96
N LEU A 48 7.45 6.60 -1.28
CA LEU A 48 7.54 5.19 -0.87
C LEU A 48 8.43 4.38 -1.83
N GLY A 49 8.78 4.94 -2.98
CA GLY A 49 9.49 4.27 -4.07
C GLY A 49 8.68 3.14 -4.70
N VAL A 50 9.23 2.56 -5.78
CA VAL A 50 8.60 1.39 -6.42
C VAL A 50 8.68 0.18 -5.49
N ARG A 51 7.55 -0.49 -5.28
CA ARG A 51 7.48 -1.74 -4.51
C ARG A 51 7.78 -2.92 -5.41
N THR A 52 8.47 -3.92 -4.87
CA THR A 52 8.90 -5.09 -5.64
C THR A 52 7.84 -6.18 -5.69
N SER A 53 6.90 -6.17 -4.75
CA SER A 53 5.80 -7.12 -4.66
C SER A 53 4.61 -6.52 -3.93
N PHE A 54 3.40 -7.01 -4.21
CA PHE A 54 2.22 -6.70 -3.39
C PHE A 54 2.36 -7.20 -1.95
N ALA A 55 3.20 -8.22 -1.75
CA ALA A 55 3.53 -8.72 -0.41
C ALA A 55 4.18 -7.65 0.48
N ASP A 56 4.77 -6.60 -0.09
CA ASP A 56 5.37 -5.49 0.65
C ASP A 56 4.32 -4.76 1.52
N LEU A 57 3.09 -4.58 1.02
CA LEU A 57 1.99 -4.01 1.81
C LEU A 57 1.56 -4.96 2.93
N GLY A 58 1.38 -6.25 2.63
CA GLY A 58 1.03 -7.24 3.65
C GLY A 58 2.06 -7.32 4.78
N LYS A 59 3.35 -7.31 4.44
CA LYS A 59 4.43 -7.33 5.42
C LYS A 59 4.51 -6.03 6.24
N THR A 60 4.17 -4.90 5.64
CA THR A 60 4.05 -3.60 6.34
C THR A 60 2.93 -3.64 7.38
N ILE A 61 1.78 -4.21 7.03
CA ILE A 61 0.66 -4.39 7.97
C ILE A 61 1.03 -5.38 9.07
N ALA A 62 1.68 -6.50 8.74
CA ALA A 62 2.14 -7.46 9.73
C ALA A 62 3.12 -6.83 10.73
N ARG A 63 4.10 -6.05 10.25
CA ARG A 63 5.02 -5.29 11.10
C ARG A 63 4.27 -4.28 11.99
N TYR A 64 3.23 -3.63 11.48
CA TYR A 64 2.44 -2.67 12.26
C TYR A 64 1.73 -3.32 13.48
N PHE A 65 1.23 -4.54 13.31
CA PHE A 65 0.54 -5.29 14.36
C PHE A 65 1.44 -6.26 15.14
N ASP A 66 2.76 -6.20 14.95
CA ASP A 66 3.74 -7.10 15.57
C ASP A 66 3.44 -8.60 15.30
N ILE A 67 3.03 -8.91 14.06
CA ILE A 67 2.73 -10.26 13.60
C ILE A 67 3.97 -10.86 12.91
N GLU A 68 4.43 -12.00 13.43
CA GLU A 68 5.56 -12.74 12.88
C GLU A 68 5.17 -13.75 11.79
N GLY A 69 6.17 -14.33 11.10
CA GLY A 69 5.99 -15.49 10.21
C GLY A 69 5.73 -15.16 8.73
N MET A 70 5.67 -13.89 8.33
CA MET A 70 5.61 -13.51 6.91
C MET A 70 6.99 -13.54 6.24
N SER A 71 7.23 -14.55 5.40
CA SER A 71 8.46 -14.69 4.62
C SER A 71 8.53 -13.75 3.42
N ASN A 72 7.38 -13.42 2.82
CA ASN A 72 7.30 -12.69 1.56
C ASN A 72 7.20 -11.17 1.78
N GLY A 73 7.82 -10.42 0.87
CA GLY A 73 7.80 -8.96 0.85
C GLY A 73 8.91 -8.29 1.66
N LYS A 74 9.02 -6.98 1.47
CA LYS A 74 9.87 -6.04 2.23
C LYS A 74 8.96 -4.93 2.72
N ASP A 75 8.79 -4.81 4.03
CA ASP A 75 7.95 -3.76 4.59
C ASP A 75 8.55 -2.37 4.34
N PHE A 76 7.70 -1.36 4.46
CA PHE A 76 8.07 0.05 4.30
C PHE A 76 7.46 0.92 5.40
N LEU A 77 7.17 0.34 6.57
CA LEU A 77 6.50 1.04 7.67
C LEU A 77 7.26 2.30 8.10
N ASP A 78 8.58 2.23 8.19
CA ASP A 78 9.41 3.39 8.55
C ASP A 78 9.19 4.55 7.59
N ALA A 79 9.14 4.28 6.28
CA ALA A 79 8.86 5.31 5.28
C ALA A 79 7.48 5.98 5.44
N CYS A 80 6.54 5.36 6.17
CA CYS A 80 5.23 5.93 6.47
C CYS A 80 5.19 6.75 7.78
N ILE A 81 6.12 6.55 8.72
CA ILE A 81 6.10 7.20 10.06
C ILE A 81 7.31 8.06 10.38
N SER A 82 8.43 7.90 9.64
CA SER A 82 9.68 8.65 9.84
C SER A 82 9.82 9.83 8.90
#